data_AF-A0A1F8E8H7-F1
#
_entry.id   AF-A0A1F8E8H7-F1
#
_cell.length_a   1.000
_cell.length_b   1.000
_cell.length_c   1.000
_cell.angle_alpha   90.00
_cell.angle_beta   90.00
_cell.angle_gamma   90.00
#
_symmetry.space_group_name_H-M   'P 1'
#
loop_
_entity.id
_entity.type
_entity.pdbx_description
1 polymer ?
#
loop_
_entity_poly.entity_id
_entity_poly.type
_entity_poly.pdbx_seq_one_letter_code
_entity_poly.pdbx_strand_id
1 'polypeptide(L)'
;MDLGYYLVLTILIVAGTFFSLALYHRASPSVLKFTAYGFATLAVLGFILVQFAGSRDLKIAMFIFIGLSAFYYWFYGGTLKDNDGN
;
A
#
# COMPACT_ATOMS: atom_id res chain seq x y z
N MET A 1 1.15 12.42 -22.74
CA MET A 1 0.61 11.91 -21.46
C MET A 1 1.80 11.63 -20.56
N ASP A 2 1.83 12.22 -19.36
CA ASP A 2 3.02 12.28 -18.50
C ASP A 2 3.37 10.95 -17.81
N LEU A 3 4.67 10.63 -17.72
CA LEU A 3 5.23 9.47 -17.02
C LEU A 3 4.70 9.31 -15.59
N GLY A 4 4.46 10.42 -14.89
CA GLY A 4 3.91 10.41 -13.53
C GLY A 4 2.49 9.84 -13.44
N TYR A 5 1.68 10.02 -14.48
CA TYR A 5 0.33 9.46 -14.53
C TYR A 5 0.38 7.93 -14.64
N TYR A 6 1.25 7.40 -15.51
CA TYR A 6 1.44 5.95 -15.65
C TYR A 6 1.95 5.30 -14.35
N LEU A 7 2.90 5.94 -13.65
CA LEU A 7 3.43 5.44 -12.38
C LEU A 7 2.35 5.33 -11.29
N VAL A 8 1.51 6.36 -11.14
CA VAL A 8 0.39 6.31 -10.18
C VAL A 8 -0.60 5.22 -10.55
N LEU A 9 -0.93 5.10 -11.84
CA LEU A 9 -1.87 4.10 -12.31
C LEU A 9 -1.35 2.68 -12.04
N THR A 10 -0.05 2.44 -12.26
CA THR A 10 0.61 1.17 -11.91
C THR A 10 0.54 0.91 -10.40
N ILE A 11 0.84 1.91 -9.56
CA ILE A 11 0.79 1.76 -8.09
C ILE A 11 -0.64 1.44 -7.62
N LEU A 12 -1.65 2.10 -8.18
CA LEU A 12 -3.07 1.85 -7.86
C LEU A 12 -3.50 0.44 -8.28
N ILE A 13 -3.07 -0.04 -9.45
CA ILE A 13 -3.35 -1.41 -9.91
C ILE A 13 -2.71 -2.43 -8.95
N VAL A 14 -1.43 -2.24 -8.61
CA VAL A 14 -0.72 -3.16 -7.71
C VAL A 14 -1.38 -3.17 -6.32
N ALA A 15 -1.70 -2.00 -5.77
CA ALA A 15 -2.44 -1.89 -4.52
C ALA A 15 -3.82 -2.57 -4.56
N GLY A 16 -4.58 -2.39 -5.65
CA GLY A 16 -5.86 -3.08 -5.86
C GLY A 16 -5.70 -4.60 -5.94
N THR A 17 -4.60 -5.09 -6.50
CA THR A 17 -4.27 -6.52 -6.57
C THR A 17 -4.01 -7.08 -5.18
N PHE A 18 -3.20 -6.37 -4.37
CA PHE A 18 -2.95 -6.71 -2.97
C PHE A 18 -4.22 -6.71 -2.14
N PHE A 19 -5.07 -5.68 -2.29
CA PHE A 19 -6.34 -5.60 -1.61
C PHE A 19 -7.26 -6.77 -1.98
N SER A 20 -7.39 -7.08 -3.28
CA SER A 20 -8.18 -8.21 -3.78
C SER A 20 -7.66 -9.55 -3.23
N LEU A 21 -6.33 -9.72 -3.17
CA LEU A 21 -5.70 -10.91 -2.61
C LEU A 21 -6.04 -11.09 -1.13
N ALA A 22 -6.01 -10.00 -0.35
CA ALA A 22 -6.42 -10.01 1.04
C ALA A 22 -7.92 -10.29 1.22
N LEU A 23 -8.79 -9.77 0.35
CA LEU A 23 -10.23 -10.05 0.42
C LEU A 23 -10.57 -11.49 0.00
N TYR A 24 -9.79 -12.11 -0.88
CA TYR A 24 -10.01 -13.48 -1.34
C TYR A 24 -9.45 -14.52 -0.34
N HIS A 25 -8.32 -14.23 0.30
CA HIS A 25 -7.68 -15.13 1.28
C HIS A 25 -7.84 -14.65 2.74
N ARG A 26 -8.99 -14.04 3.10
CA ARG A 26 -9.23 -13.44 4.44
C ARG A 26 -8.96 -14.37 5.62
N ALA A 27 -9.02 -15.69 5.42
CA ALA A 27 -8.80 -16.69 6.45
C ALA A 27 -7.33 -17.09 6.66
N SER A 28 -6.39 -16.63 5.82
CA SER A 28 -4.98 -17.00 5.92
C SER A 28 -4.14 -15.86 6.50
N PRO A 29 -3.65 -15.97 7.75
CA PRO A 29 -2.82 -14.94 8.39
C PRO A 29 -1.56 -14.62 7.60
N SER A 30 -0.96 -15.61 6.92
CA SER A 30 0.24 -15.43 6.12
C SER A 30 0.03 -14.53 4.89
N VAL A 31 -1.15 -14.61 4.26
CA VAL A 31 -1.49 -13.73 3.13
C VAL A 31 -1.75 -12.31 3.61
N LEU A 32 -2.41 -12.14 4.76
CA LEU A 32 -2.59 -10.82 5.38
C LEU A 32 -1.23 -10.19 5.75
N LYS A 33 -0.27 -10.96 6.27
CA LYS A 33 1.13 -10.50 6.49
C LYS A 33 1.78 -10.03 5.20
N PHE A 34 1.80 -10.89 4.18
CA PHE A 34 2.42 -10.58 2.89
C PHE A 34 1.82 -9.31 2.28
N THR A 35 0.50 -9.17 2.32
CA THR A 35 -0.21 -7.99 1.83
C THR A 35 0.13 -6.74 2.64
N ALA A 36 0.19 -6.82 3.97
CA ALA A 36 0.58 -5.70 4.82
C ALA A 36 2.02 -5.23 4.51
N TYR A 37 2.98 -6.14 4.33
CA TYR A 37 4.35 -5.80 3.90
C TYR A 37 4.39 -5.21 2.48
N GLY A 38 3.56 -5.72 1.57
CA GLY A 38 3.39 -5.17 0.22
C GLY A 38 2.93 -3.71 0.26
N PHE A 39 1.90 -3.40 1.05
CA PHE A 39 1.43 -2.02 1.26
C PHE A 39 2.47 -1.13 1.92
N ALA A 40 3.22 -1.64 2.91
CA ALA A 40 4.31 -0.88 3.53
C ALA A 40 5.42 -0.53 2.51
N THR A 41 5.77 -1.46 1.64
CA THR A 41 6.76 -1.25 0.58
C THR A 41 6.26 -0.22 -0.45
N LEU A 42 4.98 -0.31 -0.84
CA LEU A 42 4.34 0.66 -1.72
C LEU A 42 4.26 2.06 -1.09
N ALA A 43 4.06 2.15 0.23
CA ALA A 43 4.07 3.42 0.96
C ALA A 43 5.46 4.07 0.94
N VAL A 44 6.53 3.30 1.14
CA VAL A 44 7.92 3.80 1.06
C VAL A 44 8.26 4.25 -0.36
N LEU A 45 7.93 3.44 -1.37
CA LEU A 45 8.10 3.82 -2.79
C LEU A 45 7.30 5.07 -3.14
N GLY A 46 6.04 5.13 -2.69
CA GLY A 46 5.19 6.30 -2.84
C GLY A 46 5.79 7.53 -2.19
N PHE A 47 6.37 7.43 -0.99
CA PHE A 47 6.99 8.55 -0.30
C PHE A 47 8.22 9.09 -1.04
N ILE A 48 9.07 8.19 -1.58
CA ILE A 48 10.22 8.57 -2.40
C ILE A 48 9.72 9.31 -3.64
N LEU A 49 8.75 8.73 -4.36
CA LEU A 49 8.20 9.28 -5.60
C LEU A 49 7.46 10.62 -5.40
N VAL A 50 6.85 10.88 -4.23
CA VAL A 50 6.25 12.18 -3.88
C VAL A 50 7.25 13.33 -3.96
N GLN A 51 8.51 13.09 -3.59
CA GLN A 51 9.54 14.12 -3.64
C GLN A 51 9.87 14.52 -5.09
N PHE A 52 9.66 13.62 -6.05
CA PHE A 52 9.91 13.83 -7.48
C PHE A 52 8.64 14.21 -8.27
N ALA A 53 7.47 14.17 -7.64
CA ALA A 53 6.21 14.54 -8.29
C ALA A 53 6.21 16.03 -8.65
N GLY A 54 6.15 16.35 -9.95
CA GLY A 54 6.20 17.73 -10.45
C GLY A 54 4.91 18.54 -10.21
N SER A 55 3.78 17.88 -9.97
CA SER A 55 2.48 18.55 -9.80
C SER A 55 1.92 18.39 -8.38
N ARG A 56 1.18 19.41 -7.92
CA ARG A 56 0.59 19.46 -6.57
C ARG A 56 -0.48 18.37 -6.39
N ASP A 57 -1.28 18.11 -7.41
CA ASP A 57 -2.34 17.09 -7.37
C ASP A 57 -1.76 15.68 -7.26
N LEU A 58 -0.64 15.42 -7.96
CA LEU A 58 0.09 14.16 -7.89
C LEU A 58 0.65 13.93 -6.48
N LYS A 59 1.20 14.97 -5.85
CA LYS A 59 1.65 14.90 -4.44
C LYS A 59 0.51 14.57 -3.49
N ILE A 60 -0.66 15.20 -3.66
CA ILE A 60 -1.84 14.95 -2.81
C ILE A 60 -2.33 13.51 -2.98
N ALA A 61 -2.50 13.04 -4.22
CA ALA A 61 -2.95 11.68 -4.52
C ALA A 61 -1.99 10.63 -3.91
N MET A 62 -0.69 10.85 -4.05
CA MET A 62 0.31 9.96 -3.48
C MET A 62 0.36 10.04 -1.94
N PHE A 63 0.15 11.22 -1.34
CA PHE A 63 0.06 11.36 0.11
C PHE A 63 -1.14 10.59 0.69
N ILE A 64 -2.30 10.69 0.05
CA ILE A 64 -3.50 9.91 0.41
C ILE A 64 -3.20 8.41 0.29
N PHE A 65 -2.54 7.99 -0.80
CA PHE A 65 -2.17 6.60 -1.03
C PHE A 65 -1.23 6.04 0.05
N ILE A 66 -0.18 6.79 0.41
CA ILE A 66 0.76 6.44 1.49
C ILE A 66 0.00 6.34 2.81
N GLY A 67 -0.87 7.30 3.11
CA GLY A 67 -1.69 7.31 4.32
C GLY A 67 -2.60 6.07 4.41
N LEU A 68 -3.28 5.71 3.33
CA LEU A 68 -4.13 4.51 3.27
C LEU A 68 -3.31 3.22 3.43
N SER A 69 -2.15 3.15 2.80
CA SER A 69 -1.26 1.98 2.90
C SER A 69 -0.69 1.81 4.32
N ALA A 70 -0.28 2.91 4.96
CA ALA A 70 0.19 2.92 6.34
C ALA A 70 -0.94 2.60 7.33
N PHE A 71 -2.14 3.11 7.10
CA PHE A 71 -3.32 2.81 7.93
C PHE A 71 -3.71 1.33 7.83
N TYR A 72 -3.68 0.76 6.64
CA TYR A 72 -3.90 -0.67 6.43
C TYR A 72 -2.83 -1.50 7.14
N TYR A 73 -1.55 -1.13 7.02
CA TYR A 73 -0.47 -1.79 7.76
C TYR A 73 -0.64 -1.64 9.27
N TRP A 74 -1.12 -0.52 9.79
CA TRP A 74 -1.34 -0.36 11.23
C TRP A 74 -2.48 -1.26 11.73
N PHE A 75 -3.60 -1.32 11.01
CA PHE A 75 -4.75 -2.16 11.36
C PHE A 75 -4.44 -3.67 11.32
N TYR A 76 -3.78 -4.11 10.25
CA TYR A 76 -3.47 -5.52 10.07
C TYR A 76 -2.12 -5.91 10.70
N GLY A 77 -1.14 -5.01 10.75
CA GLY A 77 0.12 -5.20 11.46
C GLY A 77 -0.06 -5.42 12.96
N GLY A 78 -1.05 -4.77 13.58
CA GLY A 78 -1.39 -4.97 15.00
C GLY A 78 -1.92 -6.38 15.30
N THR A 79 -2.83 -6.91 14.45
CA THR A 79 -3.39 -8.26 14.59
C THR A 79 -2.40 -9.39 14.27
N LEU A 80 -1.27 -9.07 13.65
CA LEU A 80 -0.18 -10.00 13.36
C LEU A 80 0.75 -10.21 14.57
N LYS A 81 0.81 -9.25 15.48
CA LYS A 81 1.65 -9.33 16.68
C LYS A 81 1.10 -10.33 17.71
N ASP A 82 -0.21 -10.58 17.69
CA ASP A 82 -0.87 -11.51 18.61
C ASP A 82 -0.85 -12.98 18.12
N ASN A 83 -0.61 -13.23 16.82
CA ASN A 83 -0.59 -14.58 16.23
C ASN A 83 0.82 -15.21 16.15
N ASP A 84 1.89 -14.49 16.49
CA ASP A 84 3.26 -15.01 16.55
C ASP A 84 3.71 -15.37 17.97
N GLY A 85 2.81 -15.27 18.95
CA GLY A 85 3.08 -15.42 20.37
C GLY A 85 2.27 -16.49 21.11
N ASN A 86 1.66 -17.44 20.40
CA ASN A 86 1.01 -18.60 21.02
C ASN A 86 1.27 -19.88 20.23
#